data_AF-A0A7S1NUI1-F1
#
_entry.id   AF-A0A7S1NUI1-F1
#
_cell.length_a   1.000
_cell.length_b   1.000
_cell.length_c   1.000
_cell.angle_alpha   90.00
_cell.angle_beta   90.00
_cell.angle_gamma   90.00
#
_symmetry.space_group_name_H-M   'P 1'
#
loop_
_entity.id
_entity.type
_entity.pdbx_description
1 polymer ?
#
loop_
_entity_poly.entity_id
_entity_poly.type
_entity_poly.pdbx_seq_one_letter_code
_entity_poly.pdbx_strand_id
1 'polypeptide(L)'
;YMVDYLRGRVMRMNFTTATGSRVAVVGYASTAEVVCPLSHRSNELLLCIDQIAYTRGTTDTASAINTAVFALSQTAGDSRARIIEVITDRVSNVPAATQLAAQQ
;
A
#
# COMPACT_ATOMS: atom_id res chain seq x y z
N TYR A 1 -12.11 7.65 8.97
CA TYR A 1 -12.62 6.77 7.89
C TYR A 1 -11.52 5.92 7.26
N MET A 2 -10.58 6.48 6.47
CA MET A 2 -9.54 5.65 5.82
C MET A 2 -8.56 5.03 6.81
N VAL A 3 -8.07 5.81 7.78
CA VAL A 3 -7.19 5.31 8.86
C VAL A 3 -7.87 4.17 9.62
N ASP A 4 -9.15 4.32 10.00
CA ASP A 4 -9.91 3.28 10.69
C ASP A 4 -10.08 2.01 9.85
N TYR A 5 -10.32 2.16 8.55
CA TYR A 5 -10.36 1.03 7.62
C TYR A 5 -9.03 0.27 7.61
N LEU A 6 -7.91 0.98 7.42
CA LEU A 6 -6.57 0.38 7.40
C LEU A 6 -6.24 -0.31 8.71
N ARG A 7 -6.52 0.31 9.86
CA ARG A 7 -6.37 -0.30 11.18
C ARG A 7 -7.18 -1.60 11.29
N GLY A 8 -8.46 -1.56 10.91
CA GLY A 8 -9.33 -2.73 10.94
C GLY A 8 -8.84 -3.86 10.01
N ARG A 9 -8.25 -3.53 8.86
CA ARG A 9 -7.64 -4.54 7.98
C ARG A 9 -6.41 -5.18 8.61
N VAL A 10 -5.48 -4.37 9.13
CA VAL A 10 -4.26 -4.85 9.80
C VAL A 10 -4.58 -5.72 11.02
N MET A 11 -5.56 -5.34 11.84
CA MET A 11 -5.96 -6.11 13.03
C MET A 11 -6.51 -7.50 12.73
N ARG A 12 -6.96 -7.77 11.50
CA ARG A 12 -7.49 -9.07 11.07
C ARG A 12 -6.46 -9.95 10.36
N MET A 13 -5.28 -9.40 10.05
CA MET A 13 -4.20 -10.14 9.38
C MET A 13 -3.27 -10.80 10.41
N ASN A 14 -2.68 -11.93 10.02
CA ASN A 14 -1.69 -12.62 10.85
C ASN A 14 -0.27 -12.12 10.51
N PHE A 15 0.41 -11.53 11.48
CA PHE A 15 1.78 -11.02 11.33
C PHE A 15 2.76 -11.92 12.08
N THR A 16 3.61 -12.63 11.34
CA THR A 16 4.70 -13.44 11.89
C THR A 16 5.93 -13.34 10.97
N THR A 17 7.12 -13.44 11.54
CA THR A 17 8.39 -13.33 10.82
C THR A 17 8.58 -14.42 9.76
N ALA A 18 8.11 -15.63 10.03
CA ALA A 18 8.30 -16.80 9.17
C ALA A 18 7.22 -16.96 8.09
N THR A 19 5.93 -16.80 8.43
CA THR A 19 4.81 -17.19 7.55
C THR A 19 3.69 -16.16 7.46
N GLY A 20 3.73 -15.11 8.27
CA GLY A 20 2.68 -14.10 8.31
C GLY A 20 2.84 -13.02 7.26
N SER A 21 1.82 -12.17 7.18
CA SER A 21 1.74 -11.02 6.30
C SER A 21 2.84 -10.01 6.59
N ARG A 22 3.32 -9.40 5.52
CA ARG A 22 4.11 -8.17 5.56
C ARG A 22 3.32 -7.12 4.80
N VAL A 23 3.13 -5.96 5.40
CA VAL A 23 2.26 -4.92 4.82
C VAL A 23 3.00 -3.60 4.82
N ALA A 24 2.98 -2.93 3.68
CA ALA A 24 3.36 -1.54 3.50
C ALA A 24 2.10 -0.74 3.16
N VAL A 25 2.12 0.56 3.42
CA VAL A 25 1.06 1.48 2.97
C VAL A 25 1.68 2.48 2.02
N VAL A 26 1.08 2.61 0.83
CA VAL A 26 1.42 3.63 -0.16
C VAL A 26 0.34 4.70 -0.11
N GLY A 27 0.73 5.93 0.20
CA GLY A 27 -0.12 7.11 0.08
C GLY A 27 0.05 7.71 -1.30
N TYR A 28 -1.04 8.15 -1.93
CA TYR A 28 -0.94 8.79 -3.24
C TYR A 28 -1.98 9.88 -3.45
N ALA A 29 -1.57 10.87 -4.25
CA ALA A 29 -2.40 11.91 -4.83
C ALA A 29 -1.85 12.24 -6.23
N SER A 30 -1.24 13.41 -6.42
CA SER A 30 -0.50 13.74 -7.66
C SER A 30 0.82 12.96 -7.79
N THR A 31 1.34 12.44 -6.69
CA THR A 31 2.51 11.57 -6.60
C THR A 31 2.21 10.46 -5.59
N ALA A 32 2.97 9.37 -5.63
CA ALA A 32 2.87 8.28 -4.68
C ALA A 32 4.16 8.09 -3.87
N GLU A 33 4.01 7.69 -2.61
CA GLU A 33 5.13 7.38 -1.73
C GLU A 33 4.76 6.27 -0.72
N VAL A 34 5.78 5.53 -0.26
CA VAL A 34 5.62 4.57 0.82
C VAL A 34 5.52 5.33 2.14
N VAL A 35 4.30 5.56 2.62
CA VAL A 35 4.04 6.28 3.88
C VAL A 35 4.24 5.39 5.10
N CYS A 36 4.02 4.08 4.96
CA CYS A 36 4.40 3.08 5.95
C CYS A 36 5.28 2.00 5.32
N PRO A 37 6.54 1.86 5.75
CA PRO A 37 7.44 0.83 5.24
C PRO A 37 6.87 -0.57 5.44
N LEU A 38 7.33 -1.50 4.59
CA LEU A 38 6.94 -2.90 4.67
C LEU A 38 7.33 -3.50 6.03
N SER A 39 6.34 -3.81 6.86
CA SER A 39 6.56 -4.35 8.21
C SER A 39 5.91 -5.71 8.41
N HIS A 40 6.59 -6.55 9.17
CA HIS A 40 6.09 -7.83 9.68
C HIS A 40 5.57 -7.72 11.12
N ARG A 41 5.49 -6.50 11.66
CA ARG A 41 5.09 -6.19 13.03
C ARG A 41 3.84 -5.31 13.01
N SER A 42 2.71 -5.90 13.37
CA SER A 42 1.40 -5.21 13.33
C SER A 42 1.39 -3.94 14.18
N ASN A 43 2.05 -3.93 15.34
CA ASN A 43 2.10 -2.76 16.22
C ASN A 43 2.86 -1.57 15.60
N GLU A 44 3.99 -1.81 14.94
CA GLU A 44 4.74 -0.76 14.24
C GLU A 44 3.93 -0.19 13.07
N LEU A 45 3.27 -1.07 12.32
CA LEU A 45 2.42 -0.67 11.20
C LEU A 45 1.20 0.14 11.67
N LEU A 46 0.55 -0.26 12.77
CA LEU A 46 -0.59 0.47 13.34
C LEU A 46 -0.17 1.87 13.81
N LEU A 47 0.97 1.99 14.49
CA LEU A 47 1.52 3.29 14.89
C LEU A 47 1.82 4.17 13.69
N CYS A 48 2.38 3.61 12.63
CA CYS A 48 2.61 4.35 11.39
C CYS A 48 1.30 4.81 10.75
N ILE A 49 0.29 3.93 10.65
CA ILE A 49 -1.03 4.24 10.08
C ILE A 49 -1.69 5.41 10.82
N ASP A 50 -1.55 5.48 12.14
CA ASP A 50 -2.11 6.55 12.97
C ASP A 50 -1.49 7.93 12.68
N GLN A 51 -0.32 7.97 12.05
CA GLN A 51 0.39 9.21 11.69
C GLN A 51 0.21 9.61 10.22
N ILE A 52 -0.54 8.84 9.42
CA ILE A 52 -0.74 9.15 8.00
C ILE A 52 -1.53 10.46 7.88
N ALA A 53 -0.87 11.47 7.32
CA ALA A 53 -1.50 12.75 6.97
C ALA A 53 -2.22 12.67 5.62
N TYR A 54 -3.30 13.42 5.48
CA TYR A 54 -4.02 13.52 4.21
C TYR A 54 -3.27 14.43 3.23
N THR A 55 -2.91 13.89 2.06
CA THR A 55 -2.29 14.64 0.96
C THR A 55 -3.36 15.04 -0.06
N ARG A 56 -3.40 16.32 -0.43
CA ARG A 56 -4.27 16.84 -1.50
C ARG A 56 -3.56 16.75 -2.86
N GLY A 57 -4.32 16.49 -3.92
CA GLY A 57 -3.79 16.46 -5.29
C GLY A 57 -4.77 15.84 -6.28
N THR A 58 -4.26 15.42 -7.43
CA THR A 58 -4.99 14.58 -8.40
C THR A 58 -5.00 13.12 -7.95
N THR A 59 -5.47 12.20 -8.81
CA THR A 59 -5.51 10.76 -8.53
C THR A 59 -4.60 10.02 -9.52
N ASP A 60 -3.29 9.96 -9.26
CA ASP A 60 -2.33 9.18 -10.05
C ASP A 60 -2.20 7.74 -9.53
N THR A 61 -3.15 6.90 -9.90
CA THR A 61 -3.16 5.48 -9.51
C THR A 61 -2.00 4.70 -10.15
N ALA A 62 -1.47 5.12 -11.29
CA ALA A 62 -0.35 4.44 -11.95
C ALA A 62 0.93 4.59 -11.11
N SER A 63 1.20 5.81 -10.62
CA SER A 63 2.31 6.07 -9.69
C SER A 63 2.18 5.23 -8.41
N ALA A 64 0.96 5.10 -7.87
CA ALA A 64 0.69 4.29 -6.69
C ALA A 64 1.02 2.80 -6.90
N ILE A 65 0.55 2.22 -8.01
CA ILE A 65 0.82 0.81 -8.33
C ILE A 65 2.32 0.59 -8.55
N ASN A 66 3.00 1.44 -9.33
CA ASN A 66 4.44 1.32 -9.56
C ASN A 66 5.24 1.42 -8.24
N THR A 67 4.83 2.31 -7.34
CA THR A 67 5.45 2.44 -6.01
C THR A 67 5.23 1.21 -5.14
N ALA A 68 4.03 0.61 -5.20
CA ALA A 68 3.72 -0.62 -4.50
C ALA A 68 4.51 -1.82 -5.06
N VAL A 69 4.63 -1.94 -6.38
CA VAL A 69 5.48 -2.95 -7.03
C VAL A 69 6.93 -2.81 -6.59
N PHE A 70 7.46 -1.57 -6.56
CA PHE A 70 8.80 -1.31 -6.04
C PHE A 70 8.96 -1.67 -4.57
N ALA A 71 7.99 -1.35 -3.72
CA ALA A 71 8.03 -1.73 -2.30
C ALA A 71 8.05 -3.27 -2.13
N LEU A 72 7.27 -4.00 -2.94
CA LEU A 72 7.24 -5.46 -2.91
C LEU A 72 8.50 -6.09 -3.49
N SER A 73 9.14 -5.48 -4.49
CA SER A 73 10.38 -5.99 -5.10
C SER A 73 11.55 -6.03 -4.13
N GLN A 74 11.54 -5.23 -3.06
CA GLN A 74 12.53 -5.29 -1.97
C GLN A 74 12.49 -6.61 -1.18
N THR A 75 11.47 -7.44 -1.40
CA THR A 75 11.38 -8.81 -0.86
C THR A 75 11.58 -9.88 -1.95
N ALA A 76 12.45 -9.59 -2.92
CA ALA A 76 12.86 -10.57 -3.92
C ALA A 76 13.35 -11.87 -3.25
N GLY A 77 12.84 -13.02 -3.68
CA GLY A 77 13.13 -14.34 -3.10
C GLY A 77 12.21 -14.77 -1.96
N ASP A 78 11.29 -13.92 -1.50
CA ASP A 78 10.23 -14.31 -0.57
C ASP A 78 9.14 -15.12 -1.30
N SER A 79 8.70 -16.24 -0.72
CA SER A 79 7.67 -17.12 -1.28
C SER A 79 6.24 -16.66 -0.97
N ARG A 80 6.08 -15.61 -0.15
CA ARG A 80 4.77 -15.02 0.16
C ARG A 80 4.08 -14.51 -1.11
N ALA A 81 2.76 -14.71 -1.16
CA ALA A 81 1.93 -14.08 -2.17
C ALA A 81 2.03 -12.54 -2.09
N ARG A 82 2.15 -11.91 -3.25
CA ARG A 82 2.23 -10.44 -3.39
C ARG A 82 0.87 -9.94 -3.83
N ILE A 83 0.29 -9.02 -3.06
CA ILE A 83 -1.05 -8.48 -3.29
C ILE A 83 -0.96 -6.95 -3.19
N ILE A 84 -1.58 -6.27 -4.14
CA ILE A 84 -1.79 -4.82 -4.10
C ILE A 84 -3.30 -4.58 -3.98
N GLU A 85 -3.73 -3.97 -2.87
CA GLU A 85 -5.11 -3.53 -2.65
C GLU A 85 -5.18 -2.01 -2.86
N VAL A 86 -5.81 -1.58 -3.96
CA VAL A 86 -5.97 -0.15 -4.27
C VAL A 86 -7.31 0.35 -3.75
N ILE A 87 -7.29 1.44 -3.00
CA ILE A 87 -8.49 2.10 -2.46
C ILE A 87 -8.52 3.53 -2.98
N THR A 88 -9.54 3.88 -3.74
CA THR A 88 -9.71 5.17 -4.41
C THR A 88 -11.15 5.65 -4.28
N ASP A 89 -11.38 6.96 -4.27
CA ASP A 89 -12.72 7.54 -4.21
C ASP A 89 -13.34 7.77 -5.60
N ARG A 90 -12.53 7.83 -6.69
CA ARG A 90 -12.97 7.99 -8.10
C ARG A 90 -11.95 7.45 -9.14
N VAL A 91 -12.22 7.73 -10.42
CA VAL A 91 -11.44 7.39 -11.62
C VAL A 91 -10.05 8.04 -11.56
N SER A 92 -9.01 7.26 -11.86
CA SER A 92 -7.64 7.74 -12.04
C SER A 92 -7.56 8.84 -13.10
N ASN A 93 -6.74 9.86 -12.87
CA ASN A 93 -6.46 10.89 -13.88
C ASN A 93 -5.60 10.38 -15.03
N VAL A 94 -5.04 9.16 -14.92
CA VAL A 94 -4.23 8.49 -15.96
C VAL A 94 -4.68 7.03 -16.17
N PRO A 95 -5.86 6.77 -16.78
CA PRO A 95 -6.43 5.43 -16.88
C PRO A 95 -5.60 4.43 -17.69
N ALA A 96 -5.01 4.85 -18.82
CA ALA A 96 -4.20 3.96 -19.66
C ALA A 96 -2.92 3.50 -18.93
N ALA A 97 -2.24 4.41 -18.24
CA ALA A 97 -1.07 4.07 -17.42
C ALA A 97 -1.47 3.20 -16.21
N THR A 98 -2.66 3.42 -15.65
CA THR A 98 -3.20 2.61 -14.55
C THR A 98 -3.43 1.17 -14.99
N GLN A 99 -4.01 0.96 -16.18
CA GLN A 99 -4.22 -0.38 -16.75
C GLN A 99 -2.91 -1.11 -17.00
N LEU A 100 -1.90 -0.42 -17.54
CA LEU A 100 -0.58 -0.99 -17.76
C LEU A 100 0.11 -1.39 -16.45
N ALA A 101 0.03 -0.53 -15.43
CA ALA A 101 0.62 -0.81 -14.12
C ALA A 101 -0.03 -2.01 -13.42
N ALA A 102 -1.34 -2.21 -13.60
CA ALA A 102 -2.08 -3.33 -13.01
C ALA A 102 -1.81 -4.70 -13.65
N GLN A 103 -1.11 -4.74 -14.79
CA GLN A 103 -0.75 -5.98 -15.49
C GLN A 103 0.65 -6.51 -15.13
N GLN A 104 1.38 -5.80 -14.25
CA GLN A 104 2.70 -6.20 -13.75
C GLN A 104 2.57 -7.30 -12.68
#